data_AF-A0A6B3CKN1-F1
#
_entry.id   AF-A0A6B3CKN1-F1
#
_cell.length_a   1.000
_cell.length_b   1.000
_cell.length_c   1.000
_cell.angle_alpha   90.00
_cell.angle_beta   90.00
_cell.angle_gamma   90.00
#
_symmetry.space_group_name_H-M   'P 1'
#
loop_
_entity.id
_entity.type
_entity.pdbx_description
1 polymer ?
#
loop_
_entity_poly.entity_id
_entity_poly.type
_entity_poly.pdbx_seq_one_letter_code
_entity_poly.pdbx_strand_id
1 'polypeptide(L)' 'ENHVFKQPTVPECIRRGIGRDDAAIATEQGVYQGKEALLVVLPDAAHDTRVTAYIADAACVKQPANGEAKIL' A
#
# COMPACT_ATOMS: atom_id res chain seq x y z
N GLU A 1 -14.74 3.90 23.72
CA GLU A 1 -13.83 2.74 23.66
C GLU A 1 -12.46 3.21 23.19
N ASN A 2 -11.37 2.81 23.84
CA ASN A 2 -10.02 3.11 23.37
C ASN A 2 -9.66 2.13 22.24
N HIS A 3 -9.96 2.50 21.00
CA HIS A 3 -9.46 1.78 19.84
C HIS A 3 -7.99 2.13 19.66
N VAL A 4 -7.09 1.18 19.97
CA VAL A 4 -5.69 1.28 19.59
C VAL A 4 -5.64 1.08 18.07
N PHE A 5 -5.62 2.18 17.32
CA PHE A 5 -5.40 2.15 15.88
C PHE A 5 -3.96 1.72 15.62
N LYS A 6 -3.76 0.43 15.29
CA LYS A 6 -2.48 0.00 14.74
C LYS A 6 -2.30 0.67 13.38
N GLN A 7 -1.23 1.45 13.26
CA GLN A 7 -0.86 2.05 11.99
C GLN A 7 -0.57 0.94 10.98
N PRO A 8 -1.21 0.96 9.80
CA PRO A 8 -0.96 -0.04 8.77
C PRO A 8 0.51 0.00 8.36
N THR A 9 1.14 -1.17 8.28
CA THR A 9 2.54 -1.27 7.86
C THR A 9 2.59 -1.54 6.36
N VAL A 10 3.21 -0.64 5.61
CA VAL A 10 3.46 -0.82 4.17
C VAL A 10 4.88 -1.38 3.98
N PRO A 11 5.04 -2.56 3.33
CA PRO A 11 6.36 -3.11 3.00
C PRO A 11 7.19 -2.14 2.15
N GLU A 12 8.51 -2.12 2.35
CA GLU A 12 9.41 -1.17 1.69
C GLU A 12 9.33 -1.24 0.15
N CYS A 13 9.25 -2.46 -0.42
CA CYS A 13 9.12 -2.61 -1.88
C CYS A 13 7.86 -1.93 -2.43
N ILE A 14 6.76 -1.97 -1.68
CA ILE A 14 5.49 -1.33 -2.06
C ILE A 14 5.58 0.18 -1.88
N ARG A 15 6.18 0.67 -0.78
CA ARG A 15 6.41 2.12 -0.61
C ARG A 15 7.22 2.71 -1.76
N ARG A 16 8.30 2.03 -2.17
CA ARG A 16 9.11 2.44 -3.33
C ARG A 16 8.29 2.46 -4.62
N GLY A 17 7.47 1.43 -4.86
CA GLY A 17 6.60 1.36 -6.04
C GLY A 17 5.53 2.46 -6.09
N ILE A 18 5.01 2.87 -4.94
CA ILE A 18 4.07 4.01 -4.84
C ILE A 18 4.82 5.35 -5.00
N GLY A 19 6.08 5.41 -4.55
CA GLY A 19 6.90 6.63 -4.57
C GLY A 19 6.51 7.65 -3.51
N ARG A 20 5.80 7.23 -2.46
CA ARG A 20 5.37 8.07 -1.34
C ARG A 20 5.65 7.38 -0.01
N ASP A 21 6.07 8.17 0.98
CA ASP A 21 6.38 7.70 2.35
C ASP A 21 5.36 8.17 3.39
N ASP A 22 4.20 8.64 2.95
CA ASP A 22 3.09 9.03 3.83
C ASP A 22 2.60 7.85 4.68
N ALA A 23 2.15 8.14 5.90
CA ALA A 23 1.53 7.13 6.75
C ALA A 23 0.23 6.61 6.11
N ALA A 24 0.17 5.30 5.88
CA ALA A 24 -1.03 4.69 5.34
C ALA A 24 -2.21 4.81 6.31
N ILE A 25 -3.38 5.09 5.75
CA ILE A 25 -4.66 5.09 6.48
C ILE A 25 -5.14 3.65 6.65
N ALA A 26 -5.00 2.84 5.59
CA ALA A 26 -5.39 1.44 5.58
C ALA A 26 -4.53 0.63 4.60
N THR A 27 -4.42 -0.67 4.89
CA THR A 27 -3.85 -1.66 3.97
C THR A 27 -4.73 -2.91 3.98
N GLU A 28 -4.95 -3.52 2.81
CA GLU A 28 -5.71 -4.76 2.69
C GLU A 28 -5.02 -5.70 1.70
N GLN A 29 -4.81 -6.96 2.09
CA GLN A 29 -4.29 -8.00 1.19
C GLN A 29 -5.43 -8.64 0.40
N GLY A 30 -5.19 -8.94 -0.87
CA GLY A 30 -6.22 -9.58 -1.70
C GLY A 30 -5.71 -10.07 -3.05
N VAL A 31 -6.65 -10.30 -3.95
CA VAL A 31 -6.37 -10.68 -5.34
C VAL A 31 -7.01 -9.66 -6.28
N TYR A 32 -6.20 -9.05 -7.14
CA TYR A 32 -6.66 -8.12 -8.16
C TYR A 32 -6.32 -8.69 -9.54
N GLN A 33 -7.33 -8.89 -10.39
CA GLN A 33 -7.18 -9.45 -11.74
C GLN A 33 -6.34 -10.74 -11.79
N GLY A 34 -6.53 -11.62 -10.80
CA GLY A 34 -5.81 -12.91 -10.71
C GLY A 34 -4.39 -12.83 -10.13
N LYS A 35 -3.94 -11.66 -9.67
CA LYS A 35 -2.63 -11.48 -9.01
C LYS A 35 -2.79 -11.19 -7.54
N GLU A 36 -1.89 -11.73 -6.71
CA GLU A 36 -1.78 -11.31 -5.31
C GLU A 36 -1.44 -9.83 -5.25
N ALA A 37 -2.23 -9.07 -4.49
CA ALA A 37 -2.12 -7.63 -4.41
C ALA A 37 -2.24 -7.13 -2.98
N LEU A 38 -1.66 -5.96 -2.73
CA LEU A 38 -1.90 -5.17 -1.54
C LEU A 38 -2.54 -3.85 -1.95
N LEU A 39 -3.73 -3.59 -1.43
CA LEU A 39 -4.35 -2.28 -1.46
C LEU A 39 -3.70 -1.40 -0.39
N VAL A 40 -3.26 -0.20 -0.77
CA VAL A 40 -2.73 0.82 0.14
C VAL A 40 -3.53 2.10 -0.04
N VAL A 41 -4.09 2.63 1.05
CA VAL A 41 -4.83 3.90 1.05
C VAL A 41 -3.98 4.96 1.74
N LEU A 42 -3.62 6.01 1.00
CA LEU A 42 -2.87 7.16 1.49
C LEU A 42 -3.75 8.42 1.49
N PRO A 43 -3.46 9.41 2.34
CA PRO A 43 -4.01 10.76 2.18
C PRO A 43 -3.65 11.30 0.79
N ASP A 44 -4.57 12.02 0.16
CA ASP A 44 -4.25 12.72 -1.08
C ASP A 44 -3.25 13.87 -0.79
N ALA A 45 -2.26 14.05 -1.67
CA ALA A 45 -1.17 15.00 -1.44
C ALA A 45 -1.61 16.47 -1.64
N ALA A 46 -2.68 16.71 -2.41
CA ALA A 46 -3.16 18.05 -2.75
C ALA A 46 -4.48 18.41 -2.04
N HIS A 47 -5.24 17.40 -1.58
CA HIS A 47 -6.57 17.58 -1.02
C HIS A 47 -6.73 16.81 0.30
N ASP A 48 -6.71 17.53 1.42
CA ASP A 48 -6.85 17.00 2.79
C ASP A 48 -8.15 16.19 3.06
N THR A 49 -9.17 16.38 2.24
CA THR A 49 -10.46 15.67 2.30
C THR A 49 -10.55 14.45 1.38
N ARG A 50 -9.46 14.08 0.70
CA ARG A 50 -9.43 12.98 -0.27
C ARG A 50 -8.37 11.94 0.10
N VAL A 51 -8.54 10.76 -0.47
CA VAL A 51 -7.58 9.66 -0.36
C VAL A 51 -7.22 9.15 -1.75
N THR A 52 -6.00 8.64 -1.88
CA THR A 52 -5.54 7.90 -3.05
C THR A 52 -5.40 6.43 -2.70
N ALA A 53 -5.99 5.55 -3.50
CA ALA A 53 -5.91 4.11 -3.33
C ALA A 53 -4.97 3.52 -4.41
N TYR A 54 -3.96 2.77 -3.96
CA TYR A 54 -2.99 2.10 -4.82
C TYR A 54 -3.18 0.59 -4.70
N ILE A 55 -3.24 -0.10 -5.83
CA ILE A 55 -3.20 -1.56 -5.87
C ILE A 55 -1.78 -1.95 -6.32
N ALA A 56 -1.01 -2.56 -5.44
CA ALA A 56 0.35 -2.97 -5.73
C ALA A 56 0.46 -4.49 -5.85
N ASP A 57 1.26 -4.97 -6.80
CA ASP A 57 1.61 -6.39 -6.91
C ASP A 57 2.37 -6.83 -5.64
N ALA A 58 1.80 -7.80 -4.92
CA ALA A 58 2.35 -8.26 -3.64
C ALA A 58 3.50 -9.27 -3.80
N ALA A 59 3.87 -9.65 -5.03
CA ALA A 59 4.95 -10.60 -5.28
C ALA A 59 6.29 -10.14 -4.69
N CYS A 60 6.54 -8.82 -4.60
CA CYS A 60 7.78 -8.28 -4.00
C CYS A 60 7.91 -8.59 -2.50
N VAL A 61 6.81 -8.86 -1.80
CA VAL A 61 6.82 -9.22 -0.37
C VAL A 61 7.37 -10.63 -0.17
N LYS A 62 7.04 -11.55 -1.08
CA LYS A 62 7.51 -12.95 -1.04
C LYS A 62 8.88 -13.13 -1.67
N GLN A 63 9.22 -12.28 -2.64
CA GLN A 63 10.47 -12.33 -3.40
C GLN A 63 11.13 -10.95 -3.40
N PRO A 64 11.95 -10.63 -2.37
CA PRO A 64 12.59 -9.31 -2.23
C PRO A 64 13.57 -8.97 -3.38
N ALA A 65 13.94 -9.96 -4.20
CA ALA A 65 14.72 -9.75 -5.42
C ALA A 65 13.99 -8.88 -6.47
N ASN A 66 12.66 -8.74 -6.39
CA ASN A 66 11.85 -8.02 -7.38
C ASN A 66 11.91 -6.47 -7.26
N GLY A 67 12.74 -5.91 -6.37
CA GLY A 67 12.94 -4.46 -6.32
C GLY A 67 11.72 -3.70 -5.78
N GLU A 68 11.18 -2.75 -6.55
CA GLU A 68 9.97 -2.00 -6.22
C GLU A 68 8.71 -2.69 -6.76
N ALA A 69 7.59 -2.53 -6.06
CA ALA A 69 6.33 -3.14 -6.49
C ALA A 69 5.79 -2.45 -7.74
N LYS A 70 5.20 -3.25 -8.64
CA LYS A 70 4.42 -2.70 -9.75
C LYS A 70 3.05 -2.25 -9.23
N ILE A 71 2.67 -1.02 -9.53
CA ILE A 71 1.29 -0.54 -9.34
C ILE A 71 0.44 -1.04 -10.51
N LEU A 72 -0.70 -1.67 -10.19
CA LEU A 72 -1.60 -2.37 -11.10
C LEU A 72 -2.78 -1.51 -11.53
#